data_AF-A0A8H3X812-F1
#
_entry.id   AF-A0A8H3X812-F1
#
_cell.length_a   1.000
_cell.length_b   1.000
_cell.length_c   1.000
_cell.angle_alpha   90.00
_cell.angle_beta   90.00
_cell.angle_gamma   90.00
#
_symmetry.space_group_name_H-M   'P 1'
#
loop_
_entity.id
_entity.type
_entity.pdbx_description
1 polymer ?
#
loop_
_entity_poly.entity_id
_entity_poly.type
_entity_poly.pdbx_seq_one_letter_code
_entity_poly.pdbx_strand_id
1 'polypeptide(L)'
;MNFLIKLLITTLTLSASLVNCQFIPEPRYLQTSVILNDSWFFLSGVLGGTDEVYELIYLDLPKLSSLTSFQWNSAKESPVESIFSTSCVSTDNSSIYLIGGEMFYPGTNISITTPHIYMFNVNNSSWITPTIAG
;
A
#
# COMPACT_ATOMS: atom_id res chain seq x y z
N MET A 1 -3.79 25.68 40.98
CA MET A 1 -4.87 24.75 40.56
C MET A 1 -5.13 24.74 39.06
N ASN A 2 -4.97 25.86 38.33
CA ASN A 2 -5.34 25.95 36.90
C ASN A 2 -4.33 25.35 35.90
N PHE A 3 -3.04 25.28 36.23
CA PHE A 3 -2.00 24.81 35.29
C PHE A 3 -2.02 23.27 35.13
N LEU A 4 -2.09 22.53 36.24
CA LEU A 4 -2.10 21.06 36.22
C LEU A 4 -3.34 20.49 35.52
N ILE A 5 -4.51 21.10 35.71
CA ILE A 5 -5.76 20.71 35.03
C ILE A 5 -5.66 20.98 33.52
N LYS A 6 -5.12 22.13 33.12
CA LYS A 6 -4.89 22.44 31.69
C LYS A 6 -3.92 21.44 31.07
N LEU A 7 -2.80 21.14 31.73
CA LEU A 7 -1.82 20.17 31.26
C LEU A 7 -2.44 18.77 31.08
N LEU A 8 -3.24 18.32 32.04
CA LEU A 8 -3.95 17.03 31.97
C LEU A 8 -4.96 16.99 30.82
N ILE A 9 -5.73 18.06 30.60
CA ILE A 9 -6.68 18.13 29.49
C ILE A 9 -5.93 18.09 28.15
N THR A 10 -4.82 18.82 28.01
CA THR A 10 -4.02 18.83 26.78
C THR A 10 -3.39 17.46 26.48
N THR A 11 -2.92 16.73 27.50
CA THR A 11 -2.40 15.37 27.28
C THR A 11 -3.51 14.37 26.96
N LEU A 12 -4.70 14.51 27.54
CA LEU A 12 -5.86 13.67 27.22
C LEU A 12 -6.35 13.90 25.78
N THR A 13 -6.42 15.16 25.33
CA THR A 13 -6.83 15.47 23.95
C THR A 13 -5.77 15.06 22.93
N LEU A 14 -4.49 15.18 23.26
CA LEU A 14 -3.39 14.72 22.40
C LEU A 14 -3.38 13.19 22.27
N SER A 15 -3.55 12.46 23.38
CA SER A 15 -3.63 10.99 23.34
C SER A 15 -4.87 10.51 22.57
N ALA A 16 -6.03 11.14 22.76
CA ALA A 16 -7.24 10.81 22.01
C ALA A 16 -7.14 11.12 20.50
N SER A 17 -6.40 12.16 20.11
CA SER A 17 -6.17 12.48 18.68
C SER A 17 -5.18 11.52 18.02
N LEU A 18 -4.18 11.02 18.74
CA LEU A 18 -3.25 9.99 18.25
C LEU A 18 -3.95 8.64 17.99
N VAL A 19 -4.97 8.28 18.78
CA VAL A 19 -5.76 7.05 18.59
C VAL A 19 -6.66 7.13 17.33
N ASN A 20 -7.06 8.32 16.88
CA ASN A 20 -7.95 8.51 15.74
C ASN A 20 -7.23 8.71 14.38
N CYS A 21 -5.89 8.71 14.33
CA CYS A 21 -5.13 8.91 13.09
C CYS A 21 -4.66 7.60 12.43
N GLN A 22 -5.30 6.47 12.71
CA GLN A 22 -4.94 5.20 12.07
C GLN A 22 -5.38 5.20 10.60
N PHE A 23 -4.44 5.01 9.68
CA PHE A 23 -4.75 4.75 8.28
C PHE A 23 -5.50 3.41 8.16
N ILE A 24 -6.67 3.45 7.54
CA ILE A 24 -7.48 2.27 7.21
C ILE A 24 -7.80 2.41 5.72
N PRO A 25 -7.27 1.51 4.87
CA PRO A 25 -7.54 1.55 3.45
C PRO A 25 -9.00 1.20 3.18
N GLU A 26 -9.58 1.86 2.18
CA GLU A 26 -10.93 1.54 1.71
C GLU A 26 -10.99 0.09 1.18
N PRO A 27 -12.14 -0.61 1.37
CA PRO A 27 -12.37 -1.93 0.80
C PRO A 27 -12.15 -1.93 -0.73
N ARG A 28 -11.48 -2.98 -1.23
CA ARG A 28 -11.11 -3.11 -2.64
C ARG A 28 -11.27 -4.53 -3.18
N TYR A 29 -11.46 -4.61 -4.49
CA TYR A 29 -11.53 -5.86 -5.26
C TYR A 29 -10.65 -5.78 -6.50
N LEU A 30 -10.34 -6.92 -7.13
CA LEU A 30 -9.44 -7.05 -8.30
C LEU A 30 -7.96 -6.66 -8.06
N GLN A 31 -7.57 -6.45 -6.81
CA GLN A 31 -6.19 -6.25 -6.40
C GLN A 31 -5.36 -7.53 -6.53
N THR A 32 -4.04 -7.36 -6.51
CA THR A 32 -3.09 -8.45 -6.27
C THR A 32 -2.40 -8.26 -4.92
N SER A 33 -1.80 -9.33 -4.39
CA SER A 33 -1.10 -9.27 -3.10
C SER A 33 0.04 -10.26 -3.04
N VAL A 34 1.07 -9.93 -2.27
CA VAL A 34 2.26 -10.77 -2.11
C VAL A 34 2.85 -10.62 -0.71
N ILE A 35 3.50 -11.67 -0.21
CA ILE A 35 4.24 -11.64 1.06
C ILE A 35 5.73 -11.49 0.76
N LEU A 36 6.38 -10.52 1.42
CA LEU A 36 7.81 -10.26 1.31
C LEU A 36 8.35 -9.73 2.64
N ASN A 37 9.44 -10.32 3.15
CA ASN A 37 10.15 -9.88 4.37
C ASN A 37 9.22 -9.60 5.56
N ASP A 38 8.34 -10.57 5.88
CA ASP A 38 7.35 -10.47 6.95
C ASP A 38 6.31 -9.34 6.79
N SER A 39 6.17 -8.80 5.58
CA SER A 39 5.11 -7.85 5.23
C SER A 39 4.21 -8.43 4.15
N TRP A 40 2.90 -8.25 4.29
CA TRP A 40 1.91 -8.61 3.28
C TRP A 40 1.48 -7.35 2.52
N PHE A 41 1.92 -7.24 1.28
CA PHE A 41 1.65 -6.13 0.38
C PHE A 41 0.38 -6.38 -0.43
N PHE A 42 -0.41 -5.33 -0.63
CA PHE A 42 -1.57 -5.29 -1.52
C PHE A 42 -1.36 -4.17 -2.53
N LEU A 43 -1.59 -4.48 -3.79
CA LEU A 43 -1.30 -3.60 -4.92
C LEU A 43 -2.55 -3.36 -5.74
N SER A 44 -2.82 -2.07 -5.98
CA SER A 44 -3.88 -1.61 -6.87
C SER A 44 -5.26 -2.20 -6.55
N GLY A 45 -6.11 -2.43 -7.56
CA GLY A 45 -7.51 -2.82 -7.43
C GLY A 45 -8.48 -1.66 -7.66
N VAL A 46 -9.75 -1.88 -7.31
CA VAL A 46 -10.84 -0.91 -7.46
C VAL A 46 -11.47 -0.63 -6.10
N LEU A 47 -11.63 0.65 -5.76
CA LEU A 47 -12.40 1.11 -4.61
C LEU A 47 -13.87 1.28 -4.99
N GLY A 48 -14.79 0.87 -4.12
CA GLY A 48 -16.20 1.30 -4.17
C GLY A 48 -16.98 1.04 -5.47
N GLY A 49 -16.39 0.35 -6.46
CA GLY A 49 -16.99 0.02 -7.74
C GLY A 49 -16.53 0.87 -8.94
N THR A 50 -15.87 2.01 -8.74
CA THR A 50 -15.59 2.96 -9.86
C THR A 50 -14.18 3.51 -9.93
N ASP A 51 -13.43 3.49 -8.84
CA ASP A 51 -12.16 4.21 -8.79
C ASP A 51 -11.01 3.20 -8.75
N GLU A 52 -10.28 3.07 -9.86
CA GLU A 52 -9.03 2.33 -9.86
C GLU A 52 -8.01 3.02 -8.95
N VAL A 53 -7.24 2.22 -8.22
CA VAL A 53 -6.20 2.74 -7.32
C VAL A 53 -4.81 2.28 -7.73
N TYR A 54 -3.87 3.17 -7.47
CA TYR A 54 -2.43 2.98 -7.65
C TYR A 54 -1.71 2.96 -6.29
N GLU A 55 -2.45 2.79 -5.20
CA GLU A 55 -1.89 2.64 -3.88
C GLU A 55 -1.14 1.32 -3.73
N LEU A 56 -0.02 1.38 -3.00
CA LEU A 56 0.68 0.23 -2.46
C LEU A 56 0.57 0.27 -0.94
N ILE A 57 -0.15 -0.68 -0.37
CA ILE A 57 -0.39 -0.76 1.07
C ILE A 57 0.12 -2.09 1.61
N TYR A 58 0.48 -2.15 2.89
CA TYR A 58 0.98 -3.37 3.48
C TYR A 58 0.71 -3.52 4.98
N LEU A 59 0.77 -4.76 5.43
CA LEU A 59 0.65 -5.19 6.82
C LEU A 59 1.95 -5.83 7.29
N ASP A 60 2.43 -5.44 8.48
CA ASP A 60 3.53 -6.14 9.12
C ASP A 60 3.00 -7.40 9.81
N LEU A 61 3.34 -8.58 9.29
CA LEU A 61 2.87 -9.88 9.78
C LEU A 61 3.16 -10.10 11.28
N PRO A 62 4.34 -9.74 11.83
CA PRO A 62 4.61 -9.91 13.26
C PRO A 62 3.70 -9.06 14.16
N LYS A 63 3.13 -7.97 13.64
CA LYS A 63 2.20 -7.12 14.38
C LYS A 63 0.77 -7.64 14.35
N LEU A 64 0.43 -8.59 13.46
CA LEU A 64 -0.90 -9.18 13.37
C LEU A 64 -1.29 -9.97 14.62
N SER A 65 -0.32 -10.47 15.39
CA SER A 65 -0.60 -11.22 16.63
C SER A 65 -1.12 -10.37 17.78
N SER A 66 -1.09 -9.04 17.65
CA SER A 66 -1.51 -8.09 18.68
C SER A 66 -2.56 -7.13 18.11
N LEU A 67 -3.81 -7.33 18.53
CA LEU A 67 -4.98 -6.55 18.10
C LEU A 67 -4.87 -5.05 18.42
N THR A 68 -4.00 -4.67 19.36
CA THR A 68 -3.80 -3.27 19.78
C THR A 68 -2.70 -2.55 19.02
N SER A 69 -1.89 -3.27 18.23
CA SER A 69 -0.76 -2.70 17.45
C SER A 69 -0.89 -2.92 15.94
N PHE A 70 -2.00 -3.49 15.50
CA PHE A 70 -2.30 -3.67 14.09
C PHE A 70 -2.50 -2.32 13.42
N GLN A 71 -1.69 -2.00 12.41
CA GLN A 71 -1.81 -0.78 11.61
C GLN A 71 -1.53 -1.09 10.14
N TRP A 72 -2.30 -0.46 9.26
CA TRP A 72 -2.00 -0.44 7.83
C TRP A 72 -0.91 0.59 7.56
N ASN A 73 0.01 0.23 6.68
CA ASN A 73 1.03 1.13 6.18
C ASN A 73 0.79 1.41 4.70
N SER A 74 1.13 2.62 4.27
CA SER A 74 1.23 2.97 2.85
C SER A 74 2.70 3.07 2.46
N ALA A 75 3.01 2.60 1.25
CA ALA A 75 4.30 2.76 0.61
C ALA A 75 4.17 3.75 -0.55
N LYS A 76 5.25 3.92 -1.32
CA LYS A 76 5.21 4.77 -2.51
C LYS A 76 4.21 4.21 -3.52
N GLU A 77 3.31 5.08 -3.95
CA GLU A 77 2.30 4.79 -4.95
C GLU A 77 2.90 4.24 -6.25
N SER A 78 2.17 3.31 -6.85
CA SER A 78 2.48 2.70 -8.13
C SER A 78 2.45 3.75 -9.26
N PRO A 79 3.33 3.62 -10.28
CA PRO A 79 3.28 4.48 -11.46
C PRO A 79 2.03 4.23 -12.33
N VAL A 80 1.25 3.19 -12.03
CA VAL A 80 0.05 2.79 -12.76
C VAL A 80 -1.07 2.36 -11.83
N GLU A 81 -2.29 2.61 -12.28
CA GLU A 81 -3.49 1.93 -11.79
C GLU A 81 -3.58 0.56 -12.47
N SER A 82 -4.02 -0.46 -11.73
CA SER A 82 -4.08 -1.81 -12.28
C SER A 82 -5.18 -2.66 -11.66
N ILE A 83 -5.86 -3.43 -12.50
CA ILE A 83 -6.86 -4.44 -12.09
C ILE A 83 -6.56 -5.76 -12.78
N PHE A 84 -6.94 -6.87 -12.14
CA PHE A 84 -6.68 -8.24 -12.65
C PHE A 84 -5.19 -8.54 -12.90
N SER A 85 -4.28 -7.78 -12.30
CA SER A 85 -2.85 -8.02 -12.37
C SER A 85 -2.43 -9.17 -11.46
N THR A 86 -1.20 -9.64 -11.66
CA THR A 86 -0.53 -10.57 -10.76
C THR A 86 0.72 -9.94 -10.17
N SER A 87 1.18 -10.48 -9.05
CA SER A 87 2.41 -10.04 -8.41
C SER A 87 3.27 -11.22 -7.97
N CYS A 88 4.58 -11.00 -7.96
CA CYS A 88 5.56 -11.94 -7.44
C CYS A 88 6.76 -11.22 -6.83
N VAL A 89 7.59 -11.95 -6.08
CA VAL A 89 8.80 -11.40 -5.47
C VAL A 89 10.04 -11.73 -6.29
N SER A 90 11.05 -10.87 -6.23
CA SER A 90 12.39 -11.18 -6.74
C SER A 90 13.05 -12.28 -5.92
N THR A 91 13.99 -13.01 -6.54
CA THR A 91 14.69 -14.14 -5.91
C THR A 91 15.57 -13.75 -4.73
N ASP A 92 16.01 -12.48 -4.69
CA ASP A 92 16.80 -11.91 -3.61
C ASP A 92 15.93 -11.25 -2.52
N ASN A 93 14.60 -11.37 -2.61
CA ASN A 93 13.64 -10.76 -1.69
C ASN A 93 13.81 -9.23 -1.53
N SER A 94 14.29 -8.54 -2.58
CA SER A 94 14.47 -7.08 -2.56
C SER A 94 13.35 -6.31 -3.26
N SER A 95 12.53 -7.00 -4.06
CA SER A 95 11.60 -6.34 -4.97
C SER A 95 10.30 -7.13 -5.16
N ILE A 96 9.23 -6.40 -5.49
CA ILE A 96 7.92 -6.92 -5.89
C ILE A 96 7.69 -6.55 -7.35
N TYR A 97 7.31 -7.52 -8.17
CA TYR A 97 6.86 -7.29 -9.54
C TYR A 97 5.35 -7.19 -9.59
N LEU A 98 4.84 -6.21 -10.34
CA LEU A 98 3.45 -6.10 -10.79
C LEU A 98 3.43 -6.42 -12.29
N ILE A 99 2.66 -7.44 -12.67
CA ILE A 99 2.72 -8.05 -14.00
C ILE A 99 1.31 -8.11 -14.59
N GLY A 100 1.16 -7.54 -15.80
CA GLY A 100 -0.06 -7.65 -16.60
C GLY A 100 -1.30 -7.04 -15.94
N GLY A 101 -2.47 -7.57 -16.31
CA GLY A 101 -3.77 -6.96 -15.97
C GLY A 101 -4.15 -5.82 -16.91
N GLU A 102 -5.30 -5.20 -16.64
CA GLU A 102 -5.65 -3.93 -17.27
C GLU A 102 -4.92 -2.82 -16.51
N MET A 103 -4.20 -1.97 -17.22
CA MET A 103 -3.37 -0.92 -16.64
C MET A 103 -3.81 0.44 -17.19
N PHE A 104 -3.81 1.45 -16.33
CA PHE A 104 -4.26 2.81 -16.66
C PHE A 104 -3.26 3.85 -16.14
N TYR A 105 -3.20 4.99 -16.81
CA TYR A 105 -2.47 6.14 -16.26
C TYR A 105 -3.20 6.65 -15.01
N PRO A 106 -2.49 6.87 -13.87
CA PRO A 106 -3.11 7.26 -12.62
C PRO A 106 -4.04 8.48 -12.74
N GLY A 107 -5.24 8.38 -12.18
CA GLY A 107 -6.28 9.40 -12.19
C GLY A 107 -6.96 9.57 -13.55
N THR A 108 -6.83 8.60 -14.46
CA THR A 108 -7.41 8.69 -15.81
C THR A 108 -8.00 7.35 -16.27
N ASN A 109 -8.96 7.41 -17.19
CA ASN A 109 -9.51 6.22 -17.85
C ASN A 109 -8.71 5.82 -19.12
N ILE A 110 -7.44 6.23 -19.23
CA ILE A 110 -6.62 5.98 -20.41
C ILE A 110 -5.81 4.69 -20.19
N SER A 111 -6.17 3.63 -20.92
CA SER A 111 -5.49 2.35 -20.85
C SER A 111 -4.07 2.40 -21.42
N ILE A 112 -3.15 1.72 -20.75
CA ILE A 112 -1.78 1.48 -21.19
C ILE A 112 -1.78 0.22 -22.05
N THR A 113 -1.48 0.37 -23.34
CA THR A 113 -1.63 -0.71 -24.32
C THR A 113 -0.38 -1.55 -24.53
N THR A 114 0.77 -1.11 -24.04
CA THR A 114 2.00 -1.90 -24.07
C THR A 114 2.15 -2.69 -22.76
N PRO A 115 2.49 -3.99 -22.83
CA PRO A 115 2.68 -4.79 -21.63
C PRO A 115 3.88 -4.26 -20.86
N HIS A 116 3.62 -3.69 -19.69
CA HIS A 116 4.66 -3.28 -18.77
C HIS A 116 4.69 -4.22 -17.58
N ILE A 117 5.90 -4.54 -17.17
CA ILE A 117 6.16 -5.07 -15.85
C ILE A 117 6.66 -3.89 -15.06
N TYR A 118 6.15 -3.72 -13.85
CA TYR A 118 6.63 -2.71 -12.92
C TYR A 118 7.28 -3.42 -11.75
N MET A 119 8.39 -2.88 -11.26
CA MET A 119 9.15 -3.45 -10.16
C MET A 119 9.25 -2.41 -9.05
N PHE A 120 8.73 -2.75 -7.88
CA PHE A 120 8.87 -1.99 -6.65
C PHE A 120 10.04 -2.53 -5.84
N ASN A 121 11.04 -1.71 -5.58
CA ASN A 121 12.14 -2.05 -4.68
C ASN A 121 11.76 -1.66 -3.24
N VAL A 122 11.69 -2.65 -2.35
CA VAL A 122 11.24 -2.42 -0.97
C VAL A 122 12.29 -1.71 -0.10
N ASN A 123 13.57 -1.78 -0.46
CA ASN A 123 14.66 -1.22 0.34
C ASN A 123 14.74 0.31 0.22
N ASN A 124 14.37 0.86 -0.93
CA ASN A 124 14.42 2.30 -1.19
C ASN A 124 13.06 2.91 -1.55
N SER A 125 11.98 2.12 -1.45
CA SER A 125 10.61 2.53 -1.76
C SER A 125 10.47 3.19 -3.12
N SER A 126 10.99 2.55 -4.18
CA SER A 126 10.98 3.11 -5.53
C SER A 126 10.46 2.14 -6.59
N TRP A 127 9.88 2.69 -7.66
CA TRP A 127 9.35 1.96 -8.80
C TRP A 127 10.25 2.15 -10.02
N ILE A 128 10.45 1.07 -10.77
CA ILE A 128 11.07 1.11 -12.10
C ILE A 128 10.29 0.22 -13.08
N THR A 129 10.50 0.46 -14.38
CA THR A 129 10.13 -0.49 -15.44
C THR A 129 11.38 -1.31 -15.79
N PRO A 130 11.53 -2.56 -15.30
CA PRO A 130 12.70 -3.37 -15.59
C PRO A 130 12.73 -3.79 -17.07
N THR A 131 13.94 -3.96 -17.59
CA THR A 131 14.15 -4.71 -18.83
C THR A 131 14.28 -6.19 -18.47
N ILE A 132 13.35 -7.02 -18.92
CA ILE A 132 13.40 -8.47 -18.70
C ILE A 132 14.05 -9.14 -19.91
N ALA A 133 15.21 -9.76 -19.69
CA ALA A 133 15.79 -10.71 -20.62
C ALA A 133 15.35 -12.12 -20.19
N GLY A 134 14.86 -12.90 -21.17
CA GLY A 134 14.47 -14.30 -20.97
C GLY A 134 15.66 -15.26 -21.01
#